data_AF-E6J083-F1
#
_entry.id   AF-E6J083-F1
#
_cell.length_a   1.000
_cell.length_b   1.000
_cell.length_c   1.000
_cell.angle_alpha   90.00
_cell.angle_beta   90.00
_cell.angle_gamma   90.00
#
_symmetry.space_group_name_H-M   'P 1'
#
loop_
_entity.id
_entity.type
_entity.pdbx_description
1 polymer ?
#
loop_
_entity_poly.entity_id
_entity_poly.type
_entity_poly.pdbx_seq_one_letter_code
_entity_poly.pdbx_strand_id
1 'polypeptide(L)' 'MRVAVIQGTTRRNMNSLLFESVKKAVQSSDEVLNFGIFEEENEQYSYVEIAMMISLLIESGAVCCNRLLFWSRDDACL' A
#
# COMPACT_ATOMS: atom_id res chain seq x y z
N MET A 1 11.10 11.63 3.76
CA MET A 1 10.76 10.39 4.52
C MET A 1 10.04 9.42 3.59
N ARG A 2 10.08 8.10 3.79
CA ARG A 2 9.46 7.13 2.87
C ARG A 2 8.11 6.62 3.38
N VAL A 3 7.09 6.67 2.54
CA VAL A 3 5.72 6.21 2.82
C VAL A 3 5.33 5.16 1.79
N ALA A 4 4.96 3.95 2.24
CA ALA A 4 4.48 2.91 1.35
C ALA A 4 2.95 2.83 1.38
N VAL A 5 2.35 2.72 0.20
CA VAL A 5 0.93 2.44 0.00
C VAL A 5 0.81 1.02 -0.50
N ILE A 6 0.12 0.16 0.28
CA ILE A 6 -0.14 -1.24 -0.09
C ILE A 6 -1.65 -1.45 -0.10
N GLN A 7 -2.16 -1.92 -1.23
CA GLN A 7 -3.57 -2.22 -1.44
C GLN A 7 -3.74 -3.72 -1.73
N GLY A 8 -4.71 -4.34 -1.06
CA GLY A 8 -5.18 -5.69 -1.37
C GLY A 8 -5.99 -5.77 -2.67
N THR A 9 -6.38 -6.97 -3.05
CA THR A 9 -7.03 -7.31 -4.33
C THR A 9 -8.41 -6.70 -4.53
N THR A 10 -9.11 -6.44 -3.44
CA THR A 10 -10.45 -5.83 -3.44
C THR A 10 -10.35 -4.39 -3.93
N ARG A 11 -10.83 -4.15 -5.16
CA ARG A 11 -10.96 -2.84 -5.83
C ARG A 11 -9.64 -2.23 -6.35
N ARG A 12 -8.94 -2.94 -7.25
CA ARG A 12 -7.78 -2.45 -8.05
C ARG A 12 -7.91 -1.02 -8.60
N ASN A 13 -9.13 -0.64 -9.00
CA ASN A 13 -9.42 0.70 -9.54
C ASN A 13 -9.17 1.86 -8.55
N MET A 14 -9.16 1.59 -7.25
CA MET A 14 -8.93 2.62 -6.23
C MET A 14 -7.46 2.84 -5.89
N ASN A 15 -6.54 2.06 -6.46
CA ASN A 15 -5.10 2.19 -6.20
C ASN A 15 -4.61 3.62 -6.48
N SER A 16 -4.92 4.14 -7.67
CA SER A 16 -4.53 5.48 -8.10
C SER A 16 -5.09 6.58 -7.20
N LEU A 17 -6.36 6.45 -6.79
CA LEU A 17 -7.01 7.39 -5.89
C LEU A 17 -6.39 7.39 -4.49
N LEU A 18 -6.04 6.22 -3.96
CA LEU A 18 -5.35 6.09 -2.67
C LEU A 18 -3.96 6.72 -2.75
N PHE A 19 -3.18 6.39 -3.78
CA PHE A 19 -1.84 6.92 -3.96
C PHE A 19 -1.83 8.45 -4.09
N GLU A 20 -2.74 9.02 -4.87
CA GLU A 20 -2.87 10.48 -5.01
C GLU A 20 -3.35 11.15 -3.71
N SER A 21 -4.21 10.50 -2.94
CA SER A 21 -4.64 11.00 -1.63
C SER A 21 -3.47 11.02 -0.63
N VAL A 22 -2.63 9.97 -0.62
CA VAL A 22 -1.44 9.93 0.23
C VAL A 22 -0.43 10.99 -0.20
N LYS A 23 -0.18 11.15 -1.51
CA LYS A 23 0.67 12.23 -2.04
C LYS A 23 0.22 13.62 -1.59
N LYS A 24 -1.10 13.87 -1.56
CA LYS A 24 -1.65 15.15 -1.08
C LYS A 24 -1.51 15.33 0.43
N ALA A 25 -1.48 14.24 1.20
CA ALA A 25 -1.40 14.27 2.66
C ALA A 25 0.05 14.34 3.19
N VAL A 26 1.04 13.94 2.39
CA VAL A 26 2.46 14.01 2.76
C VAL A 26 3.10 15.32 2.33
N GLN A 27 4.26 15.63 2.91
CA GLN A 27 5.04 16.79 2.51
C GLN A 27 5.78 16.51 1.20
N SER A 28 6.10 17.54 0.44
CA SER A 28 6.85 17.41 -0.83
C SER A 28 8.28 16.89 -0.67
N SER A 29 8.80 16.83 0.56
CA SER A 29 10.07 16.19 0.93
C SER A 29 9.95 14.68 1.18
N ASP A 30 8.73 14.13 1.13
CA ASP A 30 8.46 12.72 1.38
C ASP A 30 8.30 11.94 0.08
N GLU A 31 8.92 10.77 0.05
CA GLU A 31 8.91 9.84 -1.06
C GLU A 31 7.77 8.83 -0.82
N VAL A 32 6.76 8.85 -1.70
CA VAL A 32 5.63 7.90 -1.64
C VAL A 32 5.86 6.78 -2.63
N LEU A 33 5.93 5.55 -2.13
CA LEU A 33 6.11 4.33 -2.89
C LEU A 33 4.78 3.59 -2.97
N ASN A 34 4.40 3.17 -4.18
CA ASN A 34 3.17 2.41 -4.41
C ASN A 34 3.51 0.94 -4.65
N PHE A 35 3.04 0.08 -3.75
CA PHE A 35 3.18 -1.37 -3.80
C PHE A 35 1.80 -2.06 -3.91
N GLY A 36 0.73 -1.29 -4.16
CA GLY A 36 -0.59 -1.87 -4.44
C GLY A 36 -0.67 -2.43 -5.86
N ILE A 37 -1.70 -3.23 -6.11
CA ILE A 37 -1.94 -3.87 -7.42
C ILE A 37 -2.45 -2.82 -8.43
N PHE A 38 -1.83 -2.75 -9.61
CA PHE A 38 -2.28 -1.89 -10.70
C PHE A 38 -3.43 -2.54 -11.48
N GLU A 39 -4.27 -1.72 -12.16
CA GLU A 39 -5.44 -2.24 -12.87
C GLU A 39 -5.11 -3.27 -13.96
N GLU A 40 -3.96 -3.11 -14.59
CA GLU A 40 -3.44 -3.97 -15.67
C GLU A 40 -2.82 -5.28 -15.14
N GLU A 41 -2.54 -5.37 -13.84
CA GLU A 41 -1.98 -6.56 -13.22
C GLU A 41 -3.10 -7.51 -12.74
N ASN A 42 -2.96 -8.79 -13.10
CA ASN A 42 -3.85 -9.86 -12.64
C ASN A 42 -3.36 -10.53 -11.35
N GLU A 43 -2.26 -10.04 -10.78
CA GLU A 43 -1.69 -10.57 -9.55
C GLU A 43 -2.61 -10.32 -8.37
N GLN A 44 -2.77 -11.37 -7.55
CA GLN A 44 -3.62 -11.33 -6.37
C GLN A 44 -2.80 -11.64 -5.13
N TYR A 45 -2.65 -10.64 -4.27
CA TYR A 45 -2.01 -10.84 -2.97
C TYR A 45 -3.05 -11.16 -1.90
N SER A 46 -2.82 -12.27 -1.20
CA SER A 46 -3.49 -12.57 0.06
C SER A 46 -3.04 -11.61 1.16
N TYR A 47 -3.86 -11.47 2.20
CA TYR A 47 -3.51 -10.68 3.37
C TYR A 47 -2.21 -11.16 4.05
N VAL A 48 -1.92 -12.47 3.98
CA VAL A 48 -0.70 -13.07 4.54
C VAL A 48 0.54 -12.60 3.77
N GLU A 49 0.48 -12.61 2.44
CA GLU A 49 1.59 -12.12 1.61
C GLU A 49 1.82 -10.63 1.82
N ILE A 50 0.75 -9.85 1.96
CA ILE A 50 0.85 -8.42 2.28
C ILE A 50 1.50 -8.20 3.65
N ALA A 51 1.12 -8.98 4.67
CA ALA A 51 1.73 -8.90 5.99
C ALA A 51 3.24 -9.25 5.96
N MET A 52 3.63 -10.23 5.15
CA MET A 52 5.04 -10.56 4.94
C MET A 52 5.79 -9.42 4.24
N MET A 53 5.21 -8.83 3.18
CA MET A 53 5.80 -7.67 2.50
C MET A 53 6.00 -6.49 3.43
N ILE A 54 5.00 -6.17 4.28
CA ILE A 54 5.11 -5.11 5.29
C ILE A 54 6.27 -5.39 6.25
N SER A 55 6.38 -6.62 6.73
CA SER A 55 7.45 -7.03 7.65
C SER A 55 8.83 -6.85 7.02
N LEU A 56 8.98 -7.25 5.75
CA LEU A 56 10.21 -7.06 4.97
C LEU A 56 10.55 -5.57 4.76
N LEU A 57 9.56 -4.74 4.44
CA LEU A 57 9.75 -3.31 4.20
C LEU A 57 10.18 -2.54 5.46
N ILE A 58 9.66 -2.95 6.62
CA ILE A 58 10.04 -2.39 7.91
C ILE A 58 11.45 -2.85 8.30
N GLU A 59 11.74 -4.14 8.21
CA GLU A 59 13.03 -4.71 8.61
C GLU A 59 14.19 -4.23 7.73
N SER A 60 13.93 -4.06 6.43
CA SER A 60 14.93 -3.53 5.48
C SER A 60 15.21 -2.04 5.65
N GLY A 61 14.46 -1.33 6.50
CA GLY A 61 14.54 0.14 6.64
C GLY A 61 14.07 0.89 5.40
N ALA A 62 13.45 0.19 4.43
CA ALA A 62 12.92 0.80 3.21
C ALA A 62 11.74 1.74 3.52
N VAL A 63 10.95 1.42 4.55
CA VAL A 63 9.82 2.23 5.02
C VAL A 63 9.92 2.41 6.52
N CYS A 64 9.82 3.65 7.00
CA CYS A 64 9.81 3.91 8.44
C CYS A 64 8.45 3.50 9.04
N CYS A 65 8.51 2.71 10.11
CA CYS A 65 7.38 2.10 10.81
C CYS A 65 6.25 3.08 11.20
N ASN A 66 6.55 4.37 11.33
CA ASN A 66 5.61 5.39 11.82
C ASN A 66 4.61 5.92 10.77
N ARG A 67 4.66 5.47 9.51
CA ARG A 67 3.74 5.96 8.45
C ARG A 67 3.47 4.92 7.35
N LEU A 68 2.92 3.78 7.73
CA LEU A 68 2.36 2.79 6.81
C LEU A 68 0.85 3.01 6.68
N LEU A 69 0.36 3.36 5.50
CA LEU A 69 -1.08 3.52 5.23
C LEU A 69 -1.59 2.24 4.57
N PHE A 70 -2.21 1.39 5.39
CA PHE A 70 -2.89 0.19 4.94
C PHE A 70 -4.39 0.49 4.80
N TRP A 71 -4.94 0.24 3.62
CA TRP A 71 -6.37 0.42 3.35
C TRP A 71 -6.93 -0.86 2.74
N SER A 72 -7.32 -1.80 3.60
CA SER A 72 -8.17 -2.94 3.21
C SER A 72 -9.60 -2.61 3.58
N ARG A 73 -10.45 -2.40 2.58
CA ARG A 73 -11.89 -2.54 2.77
C ARG A 73 -12.24 -3.95 2.34
N ASP A 74 -12.16 -4.88 3.27
CA ASP A 74 -12.62 -6.25 3.09
C ASP A 74 -14.15 -6.23 2.95
N ASP A 75 -14.64 -6.19 1.71
CA ASP A 75 -16.00 -6.62 1.38
C ASP A 75 -16.07 -8.17 1.25
N ALA A 76 -15.09 -8.89 1.82
CA ALA A 76 -14.98 -10.34 1.83
C ALA A 76 -15.27 -10.98 3.21
N CYS A 77 -16.06 -10.30 4.05
CA CYS A 77 -16.78 -10.98 5.14
C CYS A 77 -18.06 -11.61 4.56
N LEU A 78 -17.93 -12.80 3.98
CA LEU A 78 -18.99 -13.82 3.84
C LEU A 78 -18.36 -15.20 3.99
#